data_AF-A0A2B7ZTI7-F1
#
_entry.id   AF-A0A2B7ZTI7-F1
#
_cell.length_a   1.000
_cell.length_b   1.000
_cell.length_c   1.000
_cell.angle_alpha   90.00
_cell.angle_beta   90.00
_cell.angle_gamma   90.00
#
_symmetry.space_group_name_H-M   'P 1'
#
loop_
_entity.id
_entity.type
_entity.pdbx_description
1 polymer ?
#
loop_
_entity_poly.entity_id
_entity_poly.type
_entity_poly.pdbx_seq_one_letter_code
_entity_poly.pdbx_strand_id
1 'polypeptide(L)'
;MPERNQEKDSDGKEAFTKRKELLKGGFNRDIKKKMVKSLVWSVTLYGAETWTMRKADVKGIEAFEMWIWRRMERISWTEHRTKEEVLKRWKKKDL
;
A
#
# COMPACT_ATOMS: atom_id res chain seq x y z
N MET A 1 15.08 4.61 20.00
CA MET A 1 13.96 5.58 19.96
C MET A 1 13.11 5.32 18.72
N PRO A 2 12.02 4.52 18.81
CA PRO A 2 11.24 4.02 17.67
C PRO A 2 10.00 4.85 17.29
N GLU A 3 9.67 5.91 18.04
CA GLU A 3 8.37 6.61 17.93
C GLU A 3 8.17 7.41 16.63
N ARG A 4 9.26 7.82 15.96
CA ARG A 4 9.20 8.68 14.76
C ARG A 4 8.72 7.96 13.49
N ASN A 5 8.76 6.63 13.45
CA ASN A 5 8.40 5.85 12.27
C ASN A 5 6.89 5.53 12.23
N GLN A 6 6.22 5.54 13.37
CA GLN A 6 4.79 5.21 13.47
C GLN A 6 3.89 6.40 13.15
N GLU A 7 4.33 7.62 13.48
CA GLU A 7 3.65 8.88 13.14
C GLU A 7 3.50 9.04 11.62
N LYS A 8 4.58 8.79 10.87
CA LYS A 8 4.59 8.92 9.40
C LYS A 8 3.69 7.92 8.67
N ASP A 9 3.61 6.69 9.18
CA ASP A 9 2.71 5.66 8.64
C ASP A 9 1.23 6.02 8.88
N SER A 10 0.92 6.66 10.02
CA SER A 10 -0.41 7.17 10.34
C SER A 10 -0.83 8.34 9.44
N ASP A 11 0.06 9.31 9.22
CA ASP A 11 -0.17 10.47 8.34
C ASP A 11 -0.43 10.04 6.87
N GLY A 12 0.38 9.10 6.38
CA GLY A 12 0.21 8.54 5.03
C GLY A 12 -1.12 7.81 4.86
N LYS A 13 -1.54 7.05 5.88
CA LYS A 13 -2.84 6.38 5.89
C LYS A 13 -3.99 7.38 5.97
N GLU A 14 -3.89 8.41 6.79
CA GLU A 14 -4.93 9.45 6.91
C GLU A 14 -5.11 10.22 5.60
N ALA A 15 -4.01 10.65 4.96
CA ALA A 15 -4.06 11.35 3.68
C ALA A 15 -4.73 10.51 2.59
N PHE A 16 -4.45 9.20 2.56
CA PHE A 16 -5.10 8.27 1.64
C PHE A 16 -6.59 8.04 1.98
N THR A 17 -6.93 8.11 3.27
CA THR A 17 -8.31 7.95 3.75
C THR A 17 -9.15 9.19 3.48
N LYS A 18 -8.55 10.38 3.39
CA LYS A 18 -9.20 11.61 2.90
C LYS A 18 -9.52 11.53 1.41
N ARG A 19 -8.66 10.90 0.59
CA ARG A 19 -8.86 10.69 -0.86
C ARG A 19 -9.72 9.46 -1.18
N LYS A 20 -10.90 9.41 -0.57
CA LYS A 20 -11.88 8.31 -0.68
C LYS A 20 -12.28 8.05 -2.13
N GLU A 21 -12.38 9.10 -2.94
CA GLU A 21 -12.85 9.03 -4.33
C GLU A 21 -11.90 8.25 -5.24
N LEU A 22 -10.59 8.34 -4.98
CA LEU A 22 -9.57 7.59 -5.72
C LEU A 22 -9.68 6.07 -5.50
N LEU A 23 -10.01 5.69 -4.27
CA LEU A 23 -10.13 4.28 -3.88
C LEU A 23 -11.53 3.71 -4.12
N LYS A 24 -12.57 4.52 -3.85
CA LYS A 24 -13.99 4.14 -3.84
C LYS A 24 -14.69 4.37 -5.19
N GLY A 25 -14.15 5.23 -6.06
CA GLY A 25 -14.71 5.53 -7.38
C GLY A 25 -14.51 4.39 -8.39
N GLY A 26 -15.36 4.39 -9.44
CA GLY A 26 -15.49 3.37 -10.48
C GLY A 26 -14.31 3.22 -11.46
N PHE A 27 -13.09 3.62 -11.07
CA PHE A 27 -11.91 3.40 -11.88
C PHE A 27 -11.62 1.91 -12.06
N ASN A 28 -11.24 1.53 -13.29
CA ASN A 28 -10.87 0.17 -13.62
C ASN A 28 -9.73 -0.31 -12.70
N ARG A 29 -9.77 -1.60 -12.31
CA ARG A 29 -8.81 -2.21 -11.40
C ARG A 29 -7.38 -1.97 -11.89
N ASP A 30 -7.14 -2.12 -13.19
CA ASP A 30 -5.85 -1.90 -13.88
C ASP A 30 -5.28 -0.49 -13.70
N ILE A 31 -6.13 0.54 -13.73
CA ILE A 31 -5.71 1.92 -13.50
C ILE A 31 -5.27 2.09 -12.06
N LYS A 32 -6.04 1.53 -11.12
CA LYS A 32 -5.68 1.54 -9.69
C LYS A 32 -4.38 0.78 -9.44
N LYS A 33 -4.13 -0.32 -10.18
CA LYS A 33 -2.88 -1.08 -10.13
C LYS A 33 -1.67 -0.22 -10.49
N LYS A 34 -1.75 0.45 -11.64
CA LYS A 34 -0.68 1.33 -12.12
C LYS A 34 -0.44 2.48 -11.16
N MET A 35 -1.49 3.03 -10.57
CA MET A 35 -1.39 4.15 -9.63
C MET A 35 -0.66 3.76 -8.34
N VAL A 36 -1.01 2.63 -7.72
CA VAL A 36 -0.32 2.15 -6.50
C VAL A 36 1.12 1.79 -6.81
N LYS A 37 1.37 1.12 -7.93
CA LYS A 37 2.74 0.81 -8.34
C LYS A 37 3.55 2.10 -8.50
N SER A 38 3.02 3.11 -9.19
CA SER A 38 3.68 4.42 -9.32
C SER A 38 4.00 5.04 -7.96
N LEU A 39 3.04 5.03 -7.01
CA LEU A 39 3.25 5.58 -5.67
C LEU A 39 4.31 4.81 -4.86
N VAL A 40 4.25 3.48 -4.86
CA VAL A 40 5.22 2.62 -4.15
C VAL A 40 6.61 2.80 -4.75
N TRP A 41 6.73 2.86 -6.07
CA TRP A 41 8.01 3.08 -6.75
C TRP A 41 8.58 4.47 -6.46
N SER A 42 7.77 5.53 -6.50
CA SER A 42 8.22 6.87 -6.15
C SER A 42 8.69 6.97 -4.70
N VAL A 43 7.96 6.37 -3.76
CA VAL A 43 8.35 6.33 -2.34
C VAL A 43 9.63 5.51 -2.13
N THR A 44 9.75 4.37 -2.82
CA THR A 44 10.93 3.51 -2.72
C THR A 44 12.17 4.19 -3.33
N LEU A 45 12.00 4.89 -4.44
CA LEU A 45 13.08 5.59 -5.13
C LEU A 45 13.60 6.76 -4.29
N TYR A 46 12.70 7.64 -3.83
CA TYR A 46 13.04 8.70 -2.88
C TYR A 46 13.64 8.14 -1.58
N GLY A 47 13.08 7.00 -1.15
CA GLY A 47 13.55 6.08 -0.13
C GLY A 47 15.01 5.65 -0.25
N ALA A 48 15.49 5.45 -1.46
CA ALA A 48 16.86 5.01 -1.74
C ALA A 48 17.82 6.19 -1.92
N GLU A 49 17.32 7.32 -2.44
CA GLU A 49 18.13 8.52 -2.71
C GLU A 49 18.48 9.31 -1.45
N THR A 50 17.55 9.44 -0.51
CA THR A 50 17.70 10.37 0.63
C THR A 50 18.21 9.73 1.93
N TRP A 51 18.26 8.39 1.99
CA TRP A 51 18.49 7.64 3.23
C TRP A 51 18.91 6.20 2.93
N THR A 52 19.74 5.63 3.81
CA THR A 52 20.07 4.20 3.75
C THR A 52 18.85 3.39 4.16
N MET A 53 18.17 2.78 3.18
CA MET A 53 17.07 1.85 3.38
C MET A 53 17.47 0.71 4.32
N ARG A 54 16.87 0.64 5.50
CA ARG A 54 17.04 -0.50 6.42
C ARG A 54 15.93 -1.51 6.17
N LYS A 55 16.15 -2.75 6.62
CA LYS A 55 15.13 -3.82 6.56
C LYS A 55 13.79 -3.42 7.20
N ALA A 56 13.78 -2.50 8.16
CA ALA A 56 12.57 -1.98 8.78
C ALA A 56 11.76 -1.07 7.84
N ASP A 57 12.43 -0.24 7.04
CA ASP A 57 11.80 0.67 6.10
C ASP A 57 11.16 -0.11 4.94
N VAL A 58 11.86 -1.13 4.43
CA VAL A 58 11.33 -2.07 3.42
C VAL A 58 10.06 -2.77 3.93
N LYS A 59 10.08 -3.28 5.17
CA LYS A 59 8.89 -3.89 5.79
C LYS A 59 7.73 -2.92 5.95
N GLY A 60 8.01 -1.63 6.22
CA GLY A 60 7.00 -0.59 6.27
C GLY A 60 6.33 -0.36 4.91
N ILE A 61 7.12 -0.31 3.84
CA ILE A 61 6.62 -0.18 2.46
C ILE A 61 5.77 -1.40 2.07
N GLU A 62 6.23 -2.62 2.38
CA GLU A 62 5.44 -3.85 2.14
C GLU A 62 4.11 -3.84 2.91
N ALA A 63 4.11 -3.40 4.18
CA ALA A 63 2.90 -3.28 4.98
C ALA A 63 1.94 -2.22 4.45
N PHE A 64 2.47 -1.10 3.96
CA PHE A 64 1.70 -0.03 3.34
C PHE A 64 1.06 -0.48 2.01
N GLU A 65 1.81 -1.16 1.16
CA GLU A 65 1.29 -1.76 -0.07
C GLU A 65 0.13 -2.73 0.23
N MET A 66 0.30 -3.61 1.21
CA MET A 66 -0.73 -4.55 1.64
C MET A 66 -1.98 -3.86 2.20
N TRP A 67 -1.82 -2.76 2.93
CA TRP A 67 -2.94 -1.97 3.43
C TRP A 67 -3.77 -1.36 2.29
N ILE A 68 -3.11 -0.84 1.25
CA ILE A 68 -3.78 -0.31 0.06
C ILE A 68 -4.56 -1.40 -0.69
N TRP A 69 -3.98 -2.59 -0.87
CA TRP A 69 -4.66 -3.71 -1.53
C TRP A 69 -5.91 -4.16 -0.80
N ARG A 70 -5.83 -4.31 0.53
CA ARG A 70 -6.99 -4.67 1.36
C ARG A 70 -8.10 -3.64 1.27
N ARG A 71 -7.75 -2.36 1.25
CA ARG A 71 -8.71 -1.24 1.13
C ARG A 71 -9.41 -1.25 -0.22
N MET A 72 -8.67 -1.50 -1.31
CA MET A 72 -9.24 -1.59 -2.66
C MET A 72 -10.17 -2.79 -2.85
N GLU A 73 -9.82 -3.92 -2.27
CA GLU A 73 -10.60 -5.15 -2.42
C GLU A 73 -11.71 -5.27 -1.38
N ARG A 74 -11.88 -4.24 -0.52
CA ARG A 74 -12.85 -4.17 0.58
C ARG A 74 -12.78 -5.40 1.50
N ILE A 75 -11.61 -6.00 1.61
CA ILE A 75 -11.41 -7.18 2.47
C ILE A 75 -11.50 -6.69 3.91
N SER A 76 -12.48 -7.24 4.63
CA SER A 76 -12.64 -6.93 6.05
C SER A 76 -11.42 -7.44 6.84
N TRP A 77 -11.03 -6.71 7.89
CA TRP A 77 -9.99 -7.19 8.80
C TRP A 77 -10.37 -8.53 9.46
N THR A 78 -11.68 -8.77 9.61
CA THR A 78 -12.28 -9.99 10.16
C THR A 78 -11.99 -11.24 9.33
N GLU A 79 -11.81 -11.10 8.02
CA GLU A 79 -11.66 -12.23 7.09
C GLU A 79 -10.29 -12.93 7.17
N HIS A 80 -9.38 -12.49 8.05
CA HIS A 80 -8.06 -13.10 8.34
C HIS A 80 -7.35 -13.69 7.10
N ARG A 81 -7.44 -13.01 5.95
CA ARG A 81 -6.81 -13.48 4.71
C ARG A 81 -5.30 -13.36 4.82
N THR A 82 -4.62 -14.45 4.49
CA THR A 82 -3.17 -14.51 4.38
C THR A 82 -2.67 -13.52 3.32
N LYS A 83 -1.49 -12.93 3.56
CA LYS A 83 -0.85 -11.96 2.65
C LYS A 83 -0.76 -12.48 1.21
N GLU A 84 -0.49 -13.77 1.08
CA GLU A 84 -0.34 -14.47 -0.20
C GLU A 84 -1.66 -14.59 -0.95
N GLU A 85 -2.77 -14.82 -0.26
CA GLU A 85 -4.10 -14.93 -0.88
C GLU A 85 -4.58 -13.59 -1.45
N VAL A 86 -4.32 -12.49 -0.73
CA VAL A 86 -4.60 -11.12 -1.21
C VAL A 86 -3.77 -10.82 -2.47
N LEU A 87 -2.48 -11.12 -2.44
CA LEU A 87 -1.58 -10.94 -3.59
C LEU A 87 -1.95 -11.85 -4.76
N LYS A 88 -2.38 -13.08 -4.50
CA LYS A 88 -2.81 -14.05 -5.51
C LYS A 88 -4.08 -13.58 -6.20
N ARG A 89 -5.08 -13.10 -5.46
CA ARG A 89 -6.31 -12.52 -6.04
C ARG A 89 -6.03 -11.29 -6.90
N TRP A 90 -4.89 -10.65 -6.67
CA TRP A 90 -4.43 -9.51 -7.41
C TRP A 90 -3.64 -9.87 -8.67
N LYS A 91 -2.68 -10.80 -8.56
CA LYS A 91 -1.84 -11.33 -9.66
C LYS A 91 -2.59 -12.26 -10.63
N LYS A 92 -3.57 -13.03 -10.15
CA LYS A 92 -4.25 -14.09 -10.94
C LYS A 92 -5.17 -13.56 -12.06
N LYS A 93 -5.28 -12.24 -12.23
CA LYS A 93 -6.18 -11.62 -13.23
C LYS A 93 -5.43 -10.85 -14.33
N ASP A 94 -4.10 -11.00 -14.37
CA ASP A 94 -3.20 -10.53 -15.45
C ASP A 94 -2.90 -11.64 -16.48
N LEU A 95 -3.58 -12.80 -16.40
CA LEU A 95 -3.61 -13.84 -17.44
C LEU A 95 -4.97 -13.89 -18.12
#